data_AF-A0A451C2A6-F1
#
_entry.id   AF-A0A451C2A6-F1
#
_cell.length_a   1.000
_cell.length_b   1.000
_cell.length_c   1.000
_cell.angle_alpha   90.00
_cell.angle_beta   90.00
_cell.angle_gamma   90.00
#
_symmetry.space_group_name_H-M   'P 1'
#
loop_
_entity.id
_entity.type
_entity.pdbx_description
1 polymer ?
#
loop_
_entity_poly.entity_id
_entity_poly.type
_entity_poly.pdbx_seq_one_letter_code
_entity_poly.pdbx_strand_id
1 'polypeptide(L)'
;MEWIVGIVVLIVGFLLDRAYEWHKKRKIGLTGQAHDIIAKLGDSVQSYTGNYFLSDNPTDNFRITRHLYEHATGDVIGTCFRENPVCYGEQDLARLLPKGASFTRLTTEGICPDADRIQAEATLKELAPNAKIVGVPSGDYFTRIDGIFTELSDGTHIAFVTFPKTGTEDHNRGIVFYGHTARAFFEYYRDLRDASRSVLEKQTA
;
A
#
# COMPACT_ATOMS: atom_id res chain seq x y z
N MET A 1 -17.23 -24.92 -46.42
CA MET A 1 -18.00 -24.71 -45.18
C MET A 1 -17.27 -25.18 -43.93
N GLU A 2 -16.54 -26.29 -43.97
CA GLU A 2 -15.87 -26.88 -42.79
C GLU A 2 -14.79 -25.99 -42.14
N TRP A 3 -14.05 -25.22 -42.94
CA TRP A 3 -12.99 -24.31 -42.44
C TRP A 3 -13.54 -23.14 -41.61
N ILE A 4 -14.76 -22.69 -41.92
CA ILE A 4 -15.43 -21.60 -41.18
C ILE A 4 -15.85 -22.11 -39.79
N VAL A 5 -16.32 -23.37 -39.71
CA VAL A 5 -16.68 -24.00 -38.43
C VAL A 5 -15.45 -24.15 -37.53
N GLY A 6 -14.30 -24.57 -38.08
CA GLY A 6 -13.05 -24.68 -37.34
C GLY A 6 -12.56 -23.34 -36.76
N ILE A 7 -12.66 -22.26 -37.54
CA ILE A 7 -12.29 -20.91 -37.09
C ILE A 7 -13.23 -20.41 -35.99
N VAL A 8 -14.54 -20.64 -36.13
CA VAL A 8 -15.53 -20.22 -35.11
C VAL A 8 -15.30 -20.97 -33.79
N VAL A 9 -15.02 -22.27 -33.82
CA VAL A 9 -14.72 -23.06 -32.61
C VAL A 9 -13.46 -22.57 -31.90
N LEU A 10 -12.41 -22.21 -32.65
CA LEU A 10 -11.18 -21.66 -32.08
C LEU A 10 -11.39 -20.28 -31.43
N ILE A 11 -12.15 -19.39 -32.07
CA ILE A 11 -12.47 -18.07 -31.53
C ILE A 11 -13.32 -18.21 -30.27
N VAL A 12 -14.34 -19.07 -30.28
CA VAL A 12 -15.19 -19.30 -29.12
C VAL A 12 -14.39 -19.93 -27.98
N GLY A 13 -13.54 -20.91 -28.26
CA GLY A 13 -12.64 -21.52 -27.28
C GLY A 13 -11.69 -20.50 -26.64
N PHE A 14 -11.07 -19.65 -27.46
CA PHE A 14 -10.18 -18.58 -26.97
C PHE A 14 -10.92 -17.54 -26.12
N LEU A 15 -12.13 -17.13 -26.53
CA LEU A 15 -12.93 -16.18 -25.77
C LEU A 15 -13.43 -16.78 -24.44
N LEU A 16 -13.81 -18.05 -24.43
CA LEU A 16 -14.22 -18.77 -23.22
C LEU A 16 -13.03 -18.96 -22.26
N ASP A 17 -11.86 -19.30 -22.77
CA ASP A 17 -10.63 -19.43 -21.96
C ASP A 17 -10.24 -18.08 -21.35
N ARG A 18 -10.31 -16.99 -22.14
CA ARG A 18 -10.07 -15.64 -21.62
C ARG A 18 -11.11 -15.21 -20.60
N ALA A 19 -12.38 -15.51 -20.83
CA ALA A 19 -13.45 -15.21 -19.89
C ALA A 19 -13.29 -16.02 -18.59
N TYR A 20 -12.89 -17.29 -18.69
CA TYR A 20 -12.61 -18.16 -17.56
C TYR A 20 -11.42 -17.67 -16.74
N GLU A 21 -10.29 -17.36 -17.38
CA GLU A 21 -9.11 -16.80 -16.71
C GLU A 21 -9.39 -15.42 -16.10
N TRP A 22 -10.20 -14.59 -16.77
CA TRP A 22 -10.67 -13.32 -16.18
C TRP A 22 -11.57 -13.57 -14.96
N HIS A 23 -12.52 -14.51 -15.03
CA HIS A 23 -13.39 -14.85 -13.91
C HIS A 23 -12.63 -15.45 -12.73
N LYS A 24 -11.65 -16.30 -13.02
CA LYS A 24 -10.77 -16.96 -12.04
C LYS A 24 -9.86 -15.93 -11.37
N LYS A 25 -9.20 -15.04 -12.13
CA LYS A 25 -8.42 -13.93 -11.57
C LYS A 25 -9.28 -12.99 -10.72
N ARG A 26 -10.53 -12.75 -11.15
CA ARG A 26 -11.50 -11.93 -10.40
C ARG A 26 -11.97 -12.62 -9.11
N LYS A 27 -12.11 -13.95 -9.08
CA LYS A 27 -12.45 -14.74 -7.88
C LYS A 27 -11.28 -14.93 -6.92
N ILE A 28 -10.05 -15.13 -7.43
CA ILE A 28 -8.84 -15.22 -6.62
C ILE A 28 -8.59 -13.89 -5.88
N GLY A 29 -9.00 -12.77 -6.47
CA GLY A 29 -9.00 -11.47 -5.82
C GLY A 29 -10.14 -11.20 -4.84
N LEU A 30 -10.99 -12.19 -4.48
CA LEU A 30 -12.15 -12.03 -3.58
C LEU A 30 -12.07 -12.96 -2.35
N THR A 31 -10.89 -13.46 -2.02
CA THR A 31 -10.67 -14.40 -0.90
C THR A 31 -9.37 -14.07 -0.16
N GLY A 32 -9.29 -14.41 1.12
CA GLY A 32 -8.10 -14.20 1.97
C GLY A 32 -8.21 -13.00 2.90
N GLN A 33 -7.19 -12.79 3.73
CA GLN A 33 -7.20 -11.78 4.80
C GLN A 33 -7.43 -10.37 4.25
N ALA A 34 -6.87 -10.02 3.09
CA ALA A 34 -7.08 -8.71 2.49
C ALA A 34 -8.55 -8.44 2.14
N HIS A 35 -9.25 -9.45 1.64
CA HIS A 35 -10.67 -9.36 1.36
C HIS A 35 -11.47 -9.16 2.66
N ASP A 36 -11.20 -9.97 3.68
CA ASP A 36 -11.93 -9.91 4.96
C ASP A 36 -11.73 -8.57 5.68
N ILE A 37 -10.51 -8.02 5.64
CA ILE A 37 -10.17 -6.72 6.23
C ILE A 37 -10.93 -5.60 5.52
N ILE A 38 -10.96 -5.60 4.19
CA ILE A 38 -11.64 -4.56 3.41
C ILE A 38 -13.16 -4.73 3.45
N ALA A 39 -13.68 -5.96 3.50
CA ALA A 39 -15.12 -6.19 3.67
C ALA A 39 -15.63 -5.60 4.99
N LYS A 40 -14.92 -5.84 6.11
CA LYS A 40 -15.22 -5.23 7.41
C LYS A 40 -15.12 -3.70 7.38
N LEU A 41 -14.17 -3.16 6.62
CA LEU A 41 -14.06 -1.72 6.40
C LEU A 41 -15.26 -1.20 5.60
N GLY A 42 -15.70 -1.91 4.56
CA GLY A 42 -16.88 -1.57 3.76
C GLY A 42 -18.17 -1.53 4.58
N ASP A 43 -18.33 -2.40 5.57
CA ASP A 43 -19.46 -2.34 6.52
C ASP A 43 -19.45 -1.04 7.35
N SER A 44 -18.30 -0.40 7.49
CA SER A 44 -18.11 0.83 8.27
C SER A 44 -18.13 2.12 7.45
N VAL A 45 -18.10 2.05 6.10
CA VAL A 45 -17.99 3.24 5.23
C VAL A 45 -18.84 3.13 3.94
N GLN A 46 -19.48 4.23 3.53
CA GLN A 46 -20.66 4.26 2.63
C GLN A 46 -20.50 3.76 1.17
N SER A 47 -19.30 3.43 0.65
CA SER A 47 -19.09 3.13 -0.78
C SER A 47 -18.15 1.95 -1.07
N TYR A 48 -18.63 0.72 -0.85
CA TYR A 48 -17.89 -0.50 -1.26
C TYR A 48 -18.35 -0.99 -2.64
N THR A 49 -17.43 -1.06 -3.60
CA THR A 49 -17.70 -1.59 -4.97
C THR A 49 -17.08 -2.97 -5.22
N GLY A 50 -16.65 -3.67 -4.16
CA GLY A 50 -16.10 -5.03 -4.21
C GLY A 50 -14.57 -5.10 -4.18
N ASN A 51 -13.86 -4.19 -4.86
CA ASN A 51 -12.39 -4.27 -5.01
C ASN A 51 -11.61 -3.07 -4.49
N TYR A 52 -12.29 -1.95 -4.25
CA TYR A 52 -11.71 -0.74 -3.70
C TYR A 52 -12.75 0.05 -2.91
N PHE A 53 -12.26 0.91 -2.03
CA PHE A 53 -13.04 1.87 -1.28
C PHE A 53 -12.40 3.26 -1.46
N LEU A 54 -13.23 4.28 -1.71
CA LEU A 54 -12.80 5.66 -1.89
C LEU A 54 -13.26 6.47 -0.67
N SER A 55 -12.32 7.12 0.00
CA SER A 55 -12.66 8.09 1.04
C SER A 55 -13.00 9.44 0.42
N ASP A 56 -13.97 10.11 1.04
CA ASP A 56 -14.41 11.42 0.59
C ASP A 56 -13.76 12.57 1.34
N ASN A 57 -13.19 12.30 2.53
CA ASN A 57 -12.65 13.31 3.44
C ASN A 57 -11.48 12.78 4.32
N PRO A 58 -10.75 13.68 5.01
CA PRO A 58 -9.64 13.31 5.90
C PRO A 58 -10.01 12.39 7.07
N THR A 59 -11.21 12.52 7.64
CA THR A 59 -11.67 11.67 8.75
C THR A 59 -11.81 10.21 8.30
N ASP A 60 -12.32 9.99 7.08
CA ASP A 60 -12.41 8.66 6.50
C ASP A 60 -11.02 8.10 6.18
N ASN A 61 -10.10 8.93 5.66
CA ASN A 61 -8.70 8.51 5.50
C ASN A 61 -8.12 8.01 6.82
N PHE A 62 -8.31 8.76 7.90
CA PHE A 62 -7.81 8.36 9.22
C PHE A 62 -8.41 7.04 9.69
N ARG A 63 -9.72 6.85 9.56
CA ARG A 63 -10.41 5.59 9.92
C ARG A 63 -9.88 4.40 9.13
N ILE A 64 -9.73 4.55 7.81
CA ILE A 64 -9.19 3.52 6.92
C ILE A 64 -7.75 3.19 7.32
N THR A 65 -6.91 4.21 7.44
CA THR A 65 -5.49 4.08 7.79
C THR A 65 -5.34 3.35 9.12
N ARG A 66 -6.12 3.74 10.13
CA ARG A 66 -6.16 3.10 11.43
C ARG A 66 -6.55 1.62 11.31
N HIS A 67 -7.64 1.32 10.62
CA HIS A 67 -8.11 -0.06 10.41
C HIS A 67 -7.07 -0.94 9.70
N LEU A 68 -6.36 -0.37 8.73
CA LEU A 68 -5.29 -1.08 8.03
C LEU A 68 -4.10 -1.38 8.95
N TYR A 69 -3.64 -0.41 9.74
CA TYR A 69 -2.56 -0.63 10.70
C TYR A 69 -2.92 -1.68 11.75
N GLU A 70 -4.15 -1.69 12.26
CA GLU A 70 -4.64 -2.68 13.24
C GLU A 70 -4.64 -4.12 12.69
N HIS A 71 -4.62 -4.30 11.36
CA HIS A 71 -4.75 -5.60 10.70
C HIS A 71 -3.58 -5.99 9.78
N ALA A 72 -2.53 -5.18 9.71
CA ALA A 72 -1.38 -5.43 8.84
C ALA A 72 -0.40 -6.45 9.45
N THR A 73 -0.65 -7.74 9.24
CA THR A 73 0.04 -8.86 9.93
C THR A 73 1.37 -9.32 9.29
N GLY A 74 1.84 -8.70 8.22
CA GLY A 74 3.06 -9.09 7.50
C GLY A 74 4.05 -7.93 7.33
N ASP A 75 4.43 -7.63 6.08
CA ASP A 75 5.37 -6.55 5.76
C ASP A 75 4.61 -5.29 5.32
N VAL A 76 4.89 -4.20 6.02
CA VAL A 76 4.18 -2.94 5.88
C VAL A 76 5.15 -1.86 5.43
N ILE A 77 4.83 -1.22 4.32
CA ILE A 77 5.58 -0.10 3.77
C ILE A 77 4.70 1.14 3.83
N GLY A 78 5.06 2.09 4.69
CA GLY A 78 4.48 3.43 4.70
C GLY A 78 5.33 4.39 3.88
N THR A 79 4.74 5.40 3.27
CA THR A 79 5.47 6.44 2.54
C THR A 79 5.10 7.82 3.06
N CYS A 80 6.08 8.69 3.27
CA CYS A 80 5.90 10.08 3.69
C CYS A 80 6.79 10.99 2.81
N PHE A 81 6.31 11.26 1.60
CA PHE A 81 6.98 12.10 0.60
C PHE A 81 6.49 13.54 0.60
N ARG A 82 5.55 13.89 1.46
CA ARG A 82 4.98 15.25 1.56
C ARG A 82 5.04 15.84 2.96
N GLU A 83 5.16 15.01 3.98
CA GLU A 83 5.22 15.44 5.37
C GLU A 83 6.39 14.79 6.09
N ASN A 84 7.02 15.55 6.98
CA ASN A 84 8.16 15.09 7.77
C ASN A 84 7.66 14.16 8.88
N PRO A 85 8.13 12.90 8.97
CA PRO A 85 7.61 11.92 9.92
C PRO A 85 7.80 12.29 11.40
N VAL A 86 8.63 13.29 11.73
CA VAL A 86 8.71 13.85 13.08
C VAL A 86 7.35 14.39 13.55
N CYS A 87 6.49 14.88 12.62
CA CYS A 87 5.18 15.43 12.97
C CYS A 87 4.20 14.41 13.56
N TYR A 88 4.38 13.11 13.29
CA TYR A 88 3.48 12.07 13.78
C TYR A 88 3.65 11.82 15.29
N GLY A 89 4.89 11.88 15.78
CA GLY A 89 5.22 11.68 17.20
C GLY A 89 4.55 10.46 17.83
N GLU A 90 3.97 10.64 19.02
CA GLU A 90 3.26 9.59 19.76
C GLU A 90 1.90 9.17 19.14
N GLN A 91 1.40 9.98 18.21
CA GLN A 91 0.13 9.74 17.52
C GLN A 91 0.30 8.86 16.28
N ASP A 92 1.54 8.46 15.97
CA ASP A 92 1.83 7.60 14.83
C ASP A 92 1.03 6.29 14.89
N LEU A 93 0.26 6.03 13.84
CA LEU A 93 -0.60 4.86 13.73
C LEU A 93 0.19 3.55 13.64
N ALA A 94 1.50 3.61 13.36
CA ALA A 94 2.37 2.44 13.42
C ALA A 94 2.35 1.72 14.79
N ARG A 95 1.98 2.43 15.88
CA ARG A 95 1.78 1.82 17.21
C ARG A 95 0.69 0.74 17.27
N LEU A 96 -0.22 0.74 16.28
CA LEU A 96 -1.34 -0.20 16.20
C LEU A 96 -0.97 -1.50 15.48
N LEU A 97 0.25 -1.60 14.95
CA LEU A 97 0.69 -2.76 14.20
C LEU A 97 0.63 -4.05 15.04
N PRO A 98 0.12 -5.16 14.48
CA PRO A 98 0.18 -6.46 15.11
C PRO A 98 1.60 -6.86 15.50
N LYS A 99 1.73 -7.60 16.61
CA LYS A 99 3.02 -8.15 17.03
C LYS A 99 3.59 -9.04 15.92
N GLY A 100 4.82 -8.76 15.53
CA GLY A 100 5.54 -9.51 14.48
C GLY A 100 5.47 -8.88 13.09
N ALA A 101 4.62 -7.87 12.87
CA ALA A 101 4.64 -7.12 11.62
C ALA A 101 5.95 -6.33 11.46
N SER A 102 6.51 -6.32 10.25
CA SER A 102 7.62 -5.42 9.90
C SER A 102 7.06 -4.12 9.36
N PHE A 103 7.71 -3.01 9.72
CA PHE A 103 7.32 -1.70 9.20
C PHE A 103 8.54 -0.96 8.66
N THR A 104 8.42 -0.48 7.43
CA THR A 104 9.40 0.44 6.86
C THR A 104 8.69 1.68 6.35
N ARG A 105 9.17 2.85 6.76
CA ARG A 105 8.70 4.13 6.23
C ARG A 105 9.70 4.67 5.21
N LEU A 106 9.23 5.01 4.01
CA LEU A 106 10.04 5.63 2.97
C LEU A 106 9.83 7.15 2.98
N THR A 107 10.94 7.89 2.93
CA THR A 107 10.96 9.35 2.87
C THR A 107 12.08 9.81 1.93
N THR A 108 12.10 11.08 1.54
CA THR A 108 13.25 11.67 0.83
C THR A 108 14.00 12.65 1.73
N GLU A 109 15.27 12.91 1.39
CA GLU A 109 16.11 13.89 2.11
C GLU A 109 15.49 15.29 2.16
N GLY A 110 14.81 15.71 1.08
CA GLY A 110 14.15 17.01 1.03
C GLY A 110 12.94 17.16 1.95
N ILE A 111 12.38 16.04 2.43
CA ILE A 111 11.22 16.01 3.33
C ILE A 111 11.64 15.69 4.76
N CYS A 112 12.57 14.75 4.92
CA CYS A 112 13.11 14.32 6.20
C CYS A 112 14.63 14.27 6.10
N PRO A 113 15.33 15.36 6.47
CA PRO A 113 16.78 15.38 6.58
C PRO A 113 17.29 14.34 7.56
N ASP A 114 18.58 14.01 7.49
CA ASP A 114 19.19 12.94 8.30
C ASP A 114 18.99 13.11 9.82
N ALA A 115 19.08 14.35 10.33
CA ALA A 115 18.86 14.65 11.74
C ALA A 115 17.44 14.29 12.18
N ASP A 116 16.44 14.71 11.39
CA ASP A 116 15.02 14.45 11.63
C ASP A 116 14.72 12.95 11.46
N ARG A 117 15.38 12.27 10.51
CA ARG A 117 15.22 10.83 10.31
C ARG A 117 15.66 10.05 11.56
N ILE A 118 16.80 10.41 12.15
CA ILE A 118 17.30 9.76 13.38
C ILE A 118 16.31 9.96 14.53
N GLN A 119 15.81 11.20 14.69
CA GLN A 119 14.81 11.51 15.72
C GLN A 119 13.51 10.72 15.51
N ALA A 120 12.94 10.79 14.30
CA ALA A 120 11.70 10.11 13.98
C ALA A 120 11.83 8.59 14.09
N GLU A 121 12.96 8.01 13.70
CA GLU A 121 13.20 6.56 13.83
C GLU A 121 13.32 6.13 15.29
N ALA A 122 13.93 6.96 16.15
CA ALA A 122 13.99 6.67 17.58
C ALA A 122 12.58 6.60 18.20
N THR A 123 11.75 7.62 17.98
CA THR A 123 10.35 7.64 18.45
C THR A 123 9.53 6.50 17.84
N LEU A 124 9.71 6.22 16.56
CA LEU A 124 8.99 5.14 15.88
C LEU A 124 9.34 3.77 16.46
N LYS A 125 10.60 3.53 16.86
CA LYS A 125 11.02 2.28 17.48
C LYS A 125 10.48 2.06 18.88
N GLU A 126 10.17 3.13 19.62
CA GLU A 126 9.47 3.02 20.90
C GLU A 126 8.04 2.46 20.71
N LEU A 127 7.40 2.82 19.60
CA LEU A 127 6.05 2.37 19.25
C LEU A 127 6.03 1.01 18.55
N ALA A 128 6.97 0.78 17.64
CA ALA A 128 7.10 -0.41 16.82
C ALA A 128 8.59 -0.82 16.73
N PRO A 129 9.10 -1.71 17.60
CA PRO A 129 10.53 -2.00 17.72
C PRO A 129 11.24 -2.46 16.43
N ASN A 130 10.50 -3.09 15.52
CA ASN A 130 11.01 -3.57 14.23
C ASN A 130 10.92 -2.52 13.11
N ALA A 131 10.46 -1.32 13.42
CA ALA A 131 10.26 -0.26 12.45
C ALA A 131 11.57 0.42 12.04
N LYS A 132 11.61 0.87 10.77
CA LYS A 132 12.75 1.59 10.20
C LYS A 132 12.27 2.73 9.31
N ILE A 133 13.08 3.79 9.21
CA ILE A 133 12.87 4.86 8.24
C ILE A 133 14.00 4.79 7.21
N VAL A 134 13.64 4.70 5.93
CA VAL A 134 14.60 4.62 4.83
C VAL A 134 14.49 5.90 3.99
N GLY A 135 15.60 6.61 3.87
CA GLY A 135 15.75 7.69 2.91
C GLY A 135 15.92 7.12 1.50
N VAL A 136 14.97 7.40 0.62
CA VAL A 136 15.08 7.12 -0.81
C VAL A 136 15.66 8.36 -1.51
N PRO A 137 16.56 8.20 -2.50
CA PRO A 137 17.16 9.32 -3.20
C PRO A 137 16.08 10.19 -3.86
N SER A 138 16.17 11.50 -3.69
CA SER A 138 15.21 12.49 -4.21
C SER A 138 15.22 12.68 -5.74
N GLY A 139 15.97 11.87 -6.49
CA GLY A 139 16.07 11.98 -7.95
C GLY A 139 14.74 11.75 -8.68
N ASP A 140 14.69 12.16 -9.95
CA ASP A 140 13.47 12.20 -10.80
C ASP A 140 12.86 10.83 -11.19
N TYR A 141 13.39 9.72 -10.65
CA TYR A 141 13.15 8.38 -11.19
C TYR A 141 12.09 7.56 -10.44
N PHE A 142 11.41 8.12 -9.44
CA PHE A 142 10.38 7.36 -8.71
C PHE A 142 9.12 8.17 -8.43
N THR A 143 8.00 7.45 -8.34
CA THR A 143 6.69 8.03 -8.09
C THR A 143 6.52 8.33 -6.60
N ARG A 144 6.24 9.60 -6.27
CA ARG A 144 6.03 10.07 -4.89
C ARG A 144 4.55 10.04 -4.54
N ILE A 145 4.03 8.85 -4.26
CA ILE A 145 2.66 8.67 -3.76
C ILE A 145 2.72 8.34 -2.27
N ASP A 146 1.99 9.10 -1.46
CA ASP A 146 1.80 8.77 -0.05
C ASP A 146 0.73 7.70 0.12
N GLY A 147 0.94 6.84 1.11
CA GLY A 147 0.13 5.65 1.29
C GLY A 147 0.74 4.63 2.24
N ILE A 148 0.04 3.52 2.36
CA ILE A 148 0.44 2.32 3.10
C ILE A 148 0.24 1.13 2.18
N PHE A 149 1.28 0.33 2.03
CA PHE A 149 1.32 -0.83 1.17
C PHE A 149 1.69 -2.03 2.02
N THR A 150 0.83 -3.03 2.05
CA THR A 150 0.93 -4.14 2.99
C THR A 150 0.88 -5.47 2.26
N GLU A 151 1.79 -6.36 2.61
CA GLU A 151 1.68 -7.79 2.40
C GLU A 151 1.24 -8.42 3.73
N LEU A 152 0.14 -9.16 3.72
CA LEU A 152 -0.41 -9.85 4.89
C LEU A 152 0.23 -11.22 5.06
N SER A 153 0.04 -11.83 6.24
CA SER A 153 0.61 -13.14 6.57
C SER A 153 0.20 -14.28 5.63
N ASP A 154 -0.93 -14.16 4.92
CA ASP A 154 -1.38 -15.13 3.92
C ASP A 154 -0.92 -14.81 2.48
N GLY A 155 -0.05 -13.80 2.31
CA GLY A 155 0.46 -13.33 1.02
C GLY A 155 -0.52 -12.46 0.23
N THR A 156 -1.69 -12.14 0.79
CA THR A 156 -2.60 -11.16 0.17
C THR A 156 -2.14 -9.73 0.44
N HIS A 157 -2.52 -8.80 -0.43
CA HIS A 157 -1.98 -7.44 -0.41
C HIS A 157 -3.09 -6.41 -0.29
N ILE A 158 -2.87 -5.39 0.53
CA ILE A 158 -3.70 -4.19 0.63
C ILE A 158 -2.83 -2.97 0.37
N ALA A 159 -3.34 -2.04 -0.41
CA ALA A 159 -2.73 -0.74 -0.62
C ALA A 159 -3.76 0.35 -0.31
N PHE A 160 -3.33 1.36 0.42
CA PHE A 160 -4.05 2.61 0.60
C PHE A 160 -3.18 3.75 0.09
N VAL A 161 -3.76 4.59 -0.75
CA VAL A 161 -3.08 5.73 -1.36
C VAL A 161 -3.83 6.99 -1.01
N THR A 162 -3.11 8.04 -0.59
CA THR A 162 -3.67 9.36 -0.32
C THR A 162 -3.33 10.35 -1.44
N PHE A 163 -4.37 11.05 -1.88
CA PHE A 163 -4.31 12.12 -2.87
C PHE A 163 -4.61 13.45 -2.17
N PRO A 164 -3.58 14.22 -1.80
CA PRO A 164 -3.78 15.56 -1.33
C PRO A 164 -4.34 16.39 -2.47
N LYS A 165 -5.43 17.10 -2.22
CA LYS A 165 -5.97 18.03 -3.19
C LYS A 165 -5.14 19.30 -3.12
N THR A 166 -4.62 19.77 -4.25
CA THR A 166 -4.00 21.10 -4.34
C THR A 166 -5.10 22.16 -4.19
N GLY A 167 -5.43 22.55 -2.96
CA GLY A 167 -6.55 23.44 -2.62
C GLY A 167 -6.83 23.50 -1.11
N THR A 168 -8.01 24.00 -0.70
CA THR A 168 -8.42 24.09 0.71
C THR A 168 -8.43 22.72 1.41
N GLU A 169 -7.91 22.68 2.63
CA GLU A 169 -7.46 21.51 3.41
C GLU A 169 -8.53 20.42 3.70
N ASP A 170 -9.79 20.65 3.35
CA ASP A 170 -10.92 19.78 3.76
C ASP A 170 -11.24 18.62 2.80
N HIS A 171 -10.47 18.41 1.73
CA HIS A 171 -10.86 17.47 0.65
C HIS A 171 -9.76 16.45 0.28
N ASN A 172 -8.90 16.07 1.23
CA ASN A 172 -7.97 14.97 0.99
C ASN A 172 -8.75 13.68 0.80
N ARG A 173 -8.56 13.04 -0.35
CA ARG A 173 -9.17 11.75 -0.68
C ARG A 173 -8.11 10.66 -0.66
N GLY A 174 -8.56 9.44 -0.51
CA GLY A 174 -7.72 8.28 -0.55
C GLY A 174 -8.47 7.10 -1.13
N ILE A 175 -7.73 6.17 -1.68
CA ILE A 175 -8.28 4.94 -2.25
C ILE A 175 -7.59 3.77 -1.56
N VAL A 176 -8.37 2.87 -0.99
CA VAL A 176 -7.89 1.56 -0.55
C VAL A 176 -8.33 0.51 -1.54
N PHE A 177 -7.44 -0.40 -1.88
CA PHE A 177 -7.68 -1.49 -2.82
C PHE A 177 -6.82 -2.69 -2.46
N TYR A 178 -7.19 -3.86 -2.97
CA TYR A 178 -6.48 -5.12 -2.72
C TYR A 178 -6.33 -5.95 -4.00
N GLY A 179 -5.58 -7.04 -3.89
CA GLY A 179 -5.33 -7.94 -5.00
C GLY A 179 -4.16 -7.49 -5.87
N HIS A 180 -4.25 -7.72 -7.19
CA HIS A 180 -3.10 -7.58 -8.09
C HIS A 180 -2.52 -6.16 -8.13
N THR A 181 -3.37 -5.13 -8.15
CA THR A 181 -2.91 -3.74 -8.15
C THR A 181 -2.20 -3.41 -6.83
N ALA A 182 -2.73 -3.84 -5.69
CA ALA A 182 -2.10 -3.61 -4.39
C ALA A 182 -0.73 -4.29 -4.30
N ARG A 183 -0.63 -5.52 -4.83
CA ARG A 183 0.62 -6.25 -4.94
C ARG A 183 1.65 -5.50 -5.80
N ALA A 184 1.25 -4.98 -6.96
CA ALA A 184 2.17 -4.24 -7.83
C ALA A 184 2.73 -2.98 -7.15
N PHE A 185 1.89 -2.25 -6.41
CA PHE A 185 2.36 -1.10 -5.61
C PHE A 185 3.30 -1.52 -4.49
N PHE A 186 2.97 -2.60 -3.77
CA PHE A 186 3.83 -3.13 -2.71
C PHE A 186 5.19 -3.56 -3.26
N GLU A 187 5.23 -4.36 -4.32
CA GLU A 187 6.47 -4.81 -4.98
C GLU A 187 7.30 -3.62 -5.45
N TYR A 188 6.69 -2.61 -6.07
CA TYR A 188 7.38 -1.39 -6.50
C TYR A 188 8.09 -0.67 -5.34
N TYR A 189 7.40 -0.42 -4.23
CA TYR A 189 8.00 0.28 -3.09
C TYR A 189 8.94 -0.60 -2.27
N ARG A 190 8.73 -1.92 -2.25
CA ARG A 190 9.66 -2.88 -1.67
C ARG A 190 10.99 -2.88 -2.42
N ASP A 191 10.94 -2.92 -3.74
CA ASP A 191 12.14 -2.88 -4.58
C ASP A 191 12.88 -1.55 -4.41
N LEU A 192 12.14 -0.43 -4.30
CA LEU A 192 12.72 0.90 -4.01
C LEU A 192 13.40 0.94 -2.63
N ARG A 193 12.75 0.39 -1.60
CA ARG A 193 13.31 0.24 -0.25
C ARG A 193 14.61 -0.54 -0.28
N ASP A 194 14.60 -1.71 -0.90
CA ASP A 194 15.71 -2.66 -0.89
C ASP A 194 16.89 -2.14 -1.70
N ALA A 195 16.64 -1.51 -2.85
CA ALA A 195 17.65 -0.81 -3.63
C ALA A 195 18.32 0.31 -2.81
N SER A 196 17.53 1.12 -2.10
CA SER A 196 18.05 2.24 -1.31
C SER A 196 18.94 1.78 -0.15
N ARG A 197 18.57 0.66 0.51
CA ARG A 197 19.42 0.05 1.56
C ARG A 197 20.76 -0.41 1.02
N SER A 198 20.76 -1.07 -0.14
CA SER A 198 22.00 -1.56 -0.76
C SER A 198 22.99 -0.44 -1.11
N VAL A 199 22.49 0.77 -1.40
CA VAL A 199 23.32 1.95 -1.67
C VAL A 199 23.92 2.49 -0.36
N LEU A 200 23.11 2.61 0.69
CA LEU A 200 23.55 3.04 2.02
C LEU A 200 24.62 2.11 2.61
N GLU A 201 24.45 0.80 2.48
CA GLU A 201 25.41 -0.20 2.95
C GLU A 201 26.75 -0.14 2.19
N LYS A 202 26.73 0.21 0.90
CA LYS A 202 27.96 0.40 0.10
C LYS A 202 28.70 1.70 0.39
N GLN A 203 28.01 2.72 0.90
CA GLN A 203 28.62 4.02 1.26
C GLN A 203 29.23 4.02 2.66
N THR A 204 28.86 3.05 3.50
CA THR A 204 29.31 2.92 4.89
C THR A 204 30.36 1.82 5.11
N ALA A 205 30.70 1.06 4.07
CA ALA A 205 31.76 0.05 4.03
C ALA A 205 33.03 0.61 3.36
#